data_AF-W1X7D5-F1
#
_entry.id   AF-W1X7D5-F1
#
_cell.length_a   1.000
_cell.length_b   1.000
_cell.length_c   1.000
_cell.angle_alpha   90.00
_cell.angle_beta   90.00
_cell.angle_gamma   90.00
#
_symmetry.space_group_name_H-M   'P 1'
#
loop_
_entity.id
_entity.type
_entity.pdbx_description
1 polymer ?
#
loop_
_entity_poly.entity_id
_entity_poly.type
_entity_poly.pdbx_seq_one_letter_code
_entity_poly.pdbx_strand_id
1 'polypeptide(L)' 'MISIQAFGSSSKGNCYRIKTSTNGDELLLDAGLPFKDIQRYCRFNFVHLCGVLVTHQHGDHCKAVPDLLKLGHRVYML' A
#
# COMPACT_ATOMS: atom_id res chain seq x y z
N MET A 1 -15.65 -10.03 -6.28
CA MET A 1 -14.94 -10.74 -5.19
C MET A 1 -13.83 -9.84 -4.68
N ILE A 2 -13.62 -9.77 -3.37
CA ILE A 2 -12.51 -9.02 -2.77
C ILE A 2 -11.40 -10.00 -2.42
N SER A 3 -10.15 -9.66 -2.72
CA SER A 3 -8.97 -10.41 -2.31
C SER A 3 -8.03 -9.54 -1.48
N ILE A 4 -7.33 -10.18 -0.54
CA ILE A 4 -6.30 -9.56 0.28
C ILE A 4 -5.00 -10.33 0.07
N GLN A 5 -3.94 -9.60 -0.26
CA GLN A 5 -2.61 -10.15 -0.40
C GLN A 5 -1.66 -9.43 0.55
N ALA A 6 -0.99 -10.18 1.44
CA ALA A 6 0.07 -9.64 2.27
C ALA A 6 1.37 -9.52 1.45
N PHE A 7 1.92 -8.32 1.40
CA PHE A 7 3.30 -8.07 0.95
C PHE A 7 4.27 -8.15 2.14
N GLY A 8 3.80 -7.78 3.33
CA GLY A 8 4.50 -7.92 4.60
C GLY A 8 3.53 -7.87 5.78
N SER A 9 3.84 -8.61 6.85
CA SER A 9 2.99 -8.78 8.03
C SER A 9 3.80 -8.90 9.33
N SER A 10 4.91 -8.17 9.45
CA SER A 10 5.82 -8.23 10.60
C SER A 10 6.43 -6.86 10.88
N SER A 11 7.21 -6.75 11.96
CA SER A 11 7.94 -5.53 12.32
C SER A 11 8.96 -5.04 11.27
N LYS A 12 9.26 -5.85 10.24
CA LYS A 12 10.06 -5.41 9.08
C LYS A 12 9.28 -4.53 8.09
N GLY A 13 7.96 -4.43 8.26
CA GLY A 13 7.06 -3.63 7.45
C GLY A 13 5.77 -4.38 7.13
N ASN A 14 4.65 -3.75 7.46
CA ASN A 14 3.30 -4.20 7.14
C ASN A 14 2.84 -3.50 5.85
N CYS A 15 2.30 -4.28 4.92
CA CYS A 15 1.71 -3.76 3.69
C CYS A 15 0.84 -4.85 3.08
N TYR A 16 -0.42 -4.52 2.82
CA TYR A 16 -1.39 -5.43 2.25
C TYR A 16 -2.05 -4.78 1.05
N ARG A 17 -2.24 -5.53 -0.02
CA ARG A 17 -3.08 -5.13 -1.13
C ARG A 17 -4.48 -5.68 -0.96
N ILE A 18 -5.46 -4.80 -0.99
CA ILE A 18 -6.87 -5.13 -1.07
C ILE A 18 -7.31 -4.85 -2.50
N LYS A 19 -7.85 -5.84 -3.20
CA LYS A 19 -8.25 -5.71 -4.61
C LYS A 19 -9.66 -6.24 -4.84
N THR A 20 -10.42 -5.57 -5.69
CA THR A 20 -11.70 -6.09 -6.19
C THR A 20 -11.55 -6.65 -7.61
N SER A 21 -12.19 -7.80 -7.85
CA SER A 21 -12.27 -8.40 -9.20
C SER A 21 -13.27 -7.70 -10.11
N THR A 22 -14.10 -6.79 -9.60
CA THR A 22 -15.19 -6.16 -10.37
C THR A 22 -14.67 -5.16 -11.40
N ASN A 23 -13.70 -4.33 -11.02
CA ASN A 23 -13.13 -3.28 -11.87
C ASN A 23 -11.59 -3.18 -11.76
N GLY A 24 -10.97 -4.03 -10.94
CA GLY A 24 -9.52 -4.05 -10.75
C GLY A 24 -8.99 -3.03 -9.75
N ASP A 25 -9.85 -2.21 -9.13
CA ASP A 25 -9.44 -1.20 -8.14
C ASP A 25 -8.73 -1.84 -6.95
N GLU A 26 -7.71 -1.11 -6.48
CA GLU A 26 -6.81 -1.55 -5.43
C GLU A 26 -6.68 -0.48 -4.35
N LEU A 27 -6.56 -0.93 -3.10
CA LEU A 27 -6.09 -0.15 -1.96
C LEU A 27 -4.85 -0.82 -1.39
N LEU A 28 -3.94 0.00 -0.86
CA LEU A 28 -2.92 -0.48 0.06
C LEU A 28 -3.39 -0.21 1.49
N LEU A 29 -3.31 -1.23 2.34
CA LEU A 29 -3.42 -1.10 3.79
C LEU A 29 -2.01 -1.19 4.36
N ASP A 30 -1.59 -0.10 4.98
CA ASP A 30 -0.23 0.22 5.39
C ASP A 30 0.79 0.26 4.22
N ALA A 31 1.88 0.99 4.46
CA ALA A 31 2.99 1.19 3.54
C ALA A 31 4.33 1.10 4.31
N GLY A 32 4.44 0.11 5.20
CA GLY A 32 5.60 -0.08 6.08
C GLY A 32 6.84 -0.66 5.43
N LEU A 33 6.69 -1.26 4.25
CA LEU A 33 7.81 -1.81 3.47
C LEU A 33 8.60 -0.70 2.77
N PRO A 34 9.88 -0.93 2.40
CA PRO A 34 10.60 -0.06 1.51
C PRO A 34 9.82 0.16 0.20
N PHE A 35 9.76 1.40 -0.28
CA PHE A 35 8.97 1.73 -1.46
C PHE A 35 9.34 0.88 -2.70
N LYS A 36 10.62 0.59 -2.89
CA LYS A 36 11.10 -0.31 -3.97
C LYS A 36 10.49 -1.70 -3.92
N ASP A 37 10.22 -2.24 -2.74
CA ASP A 37 9.59 -3.54 -2.60
C ASP A 37 8.10 -3.46 -2.91
N ILE A 38 7.41 -2.42 -2.44
CA ILE A 38 6.02 -2.13 -2.82
C ILE A 38 5.88 -2.00 -4.34
N GLN A 39 6.79 -1.27 -5.00
CA GLN A 39 6.82 -1.17 -6.46
C GLN A 39 6.92 -2.54 -7.13
N ARG A 40 7.82 -3.42 -6.65
CA ARG A 40 7.95 -4.78 -7.19
C ARG A 40 6.67 -5.59 -7.01
N TYR A 41 6.06 -5.54 -5.83
CA TYR A 41 4.80 -6.24 -5.54
C TYR A 41 3.64 -5.72 -6.40
N CYS A 42 3.56 -4.41 -6.62
CA CYS A 42 2.60 -3.75 -7.51
C CYS A 42 2.99 -3.84 -9.00
N ARG A 43 4.07 -4.55 -9.35
CA ARG A 43 4.59 -4.66 -10.73
C ARG A 43 4.78 -3.30 -11.40
N PHE A 44 5.19 -2.30 -10.63
CA PHE A 44 5.41 -0.91 -11.06
C PHE A 44 4.17 -0.25 -11.68
N ASN A 45 2.97 -0.80 -11.45
CA ASN A 45 1.72 -0.27 -11.96
C ASN A 45 0.81 0.15 -10.79
N PHE A 46 0.52 1.44 -10.72
CA PHE A 46 -0.33 2.04 -9.69
C PHE A 46 -1.60 2.67 -10.27
N VAL A 47 -1.92 2.41 -11.55
CA VAL A 47 -3.07 3.03 -12.24
C VAL A 47 -4.40 2.76 -11.52
N HIS A 48 -4.55 1.56 -10.95
CA HIS A 48 -5.75 1.16 -10.20
C HIS A 48 -5.65 1.42 -8.69
N LEU A 49 -4.54 2.01 -8.20
CA LEU A 49 -4.38 2.29 -6.78
C LEU A 49 -5.17 3.55 -6.41
N CYS A 50 -6.33 3.35 -5.79
CA CYS A 50 -7.22 4.44 -5.39
C CYS A 50 -6.67 5.25 -4.20
N GLY A 51 -5.83 4.64 -3.37
CA GLY A 51 -5.20 5.28 -2.22
C GLY A 51 -4.57 4.30 -1.26
N VAL A 52 -3.95 4.84 -0.22
CA VAL A 52 -3.32 4.09 0.86
C VAL A 52 -3.98 4.46 2.18
N LEU A 53 -4.35 3.44 2.96
CA LEU A 53 -4.87 3.58 4.31
C LEU A 53 -3.77 3.19 5.28
N VAL A 54 -3.39 4.06 6.20
CA VAL A 54 -2.38 3.75 7.22
C VAL A 54 -3.08 3.61 8.56
N THR A 55 -2.88 2.47 9.21
CA THR A 55 -3.54 2.13 10.48
C THR A 55 -3.07 3.00 11.64
N HIS A 56 -1.76 3.28 11.70
CA HIS A 56 -1.13 4.17 12.68
C HIS A 56 0.28 4.57 12.21
N GLN A 57 0.85 5.60 12.81
CA GLN A 57 2.07 6.28 12.31
C GLN A 57 3.40 5.65 12.79
N HIS A 58 3.44 4.34 13.06
CA HIS A 58 4.71 3.66 13.28
C HIS A 58 5.45 3.41 11.97
N GLY A 59 6.78 3.42 12.03
CA GLY A 59 7.63 3.32 10.84
C GLY A 59 7.40 2.05 10.02
N ASP A 60 7.09 0.93 10.66
CA ASP A 60 6.73 -0.34 10.03
C ASP A 60 5.30 -0.37 9.46
N HIS A 61 4.59 0.76 9.46
CA HIS A 61 3.29 0.96 8.81
C HIS A 61 3.28 2.15 7.83
N CYS A 62 4.17 3.14 7.99
CA CYS A 62 4.14 4.38 7.20
C CYS A 62 5.42 4.69 6.41
N LYS A 63 6.41 3.78 6.40
CA LYS A 63 7.74 3.99 5.79
C LYS A 63 7.74 4.62 4.40
N ALA A 64 6.87 4.14 3.50
CA ALA A 64 6.81 4.55 2.10
C ALA A 64 5.76 5.63 1.81
N VAL A 65 5.10 6.18 2.84
CA VAL A 65 4.11 7.28 2.67
C VAL A 65 4.69 8.47 1.90
N PRO A 66 5.91 8.98 2.19
CA PRO A 66 6.47 10.11 1.43
C PRO A 66 6.63 9.81 -0.06
N ASP A 67 6.96 8.58 -0.43
CA ASP A 67 7.14 8.18 -1.83
C ASP A 67 5.79 8.07 -2.56
N LEU A 68 4.76 7.54 -1.89
CA LEU A 68 3.39 7.45 -2.42
C LEU A 68 2.78 8.84 -2.65
N LEU A 69 3.01 9.78 -1.72
CA LEU A 69 2.60 11.18 -1.86
C LEU A 69 3.30 11.87 -3.02
N LYS A 70 4.62 11.65 -3.20
CA LYS A 70 5.38 12.18 -4.35
C LYS A 70 4.86 11.67 -5.69
N LEU A 71 4.28 10.47 -5.73
CA LEU A 71 3.62 9.90 -6.90
C LEU A 71 2.18 10.42 -7.10
N GLY A 72 1.68 11.26 -6.20
CA GLY A 72 0.34 11.85 -6.31
C GLY A 72 -0.79 10.96 -5.77
N HIS A 73 -0.48 9.87 -5.07
CA HIS A 73 -1.52 9.04 -4.45
C HIS A 73 -2.04 9.68 -3.17
N ARG A 74 -3.34 9.46 -2.90
CA ARG A 74 -3.99 9.86 -1.65
C ARG A 74 -3.59 8.90 -0.54
N VAL A 75 -3.17 9.46 0.61
CA VAL A 75 -2.87 8.71 1.83
C VAL A 75 -3.81 9.19 2.92
N TYR A 76 -4.49 8.26 3.58
CA TYR A 76 -5.40 8.51 4.69
C TYR A 76 -4.78 7.96 5.97
N MET A 77 -4.55 8.82 6.95
CA MET A 77 -3.98 8.50 8.26
C MET A 77 -4.48 9.51 9.30
N LEU A 78 -4.61 9.09 10.56
CA LEU A 78 -4.91 9.95 11.72
C LEU A 78 -3.62 10.50 12.34
#